data_AF-A0A1Q8B7M8-F1
#
_entry.id   AF-A0A1Q8B7M8-F1
#
_cell.length_a   1.000
_cell.length_b   1.000
_cell.length_c   1.000
_cell.angle_alpha   90.00
_cell.angle_beta   90.00
_cell.angle_gamma   90.00
#
_symmetry.space_group_name_H-M   'P 1'
#
loop_
_entity.id
_entity.type
_entity.pdbx_description
1 polymer ?
#
loop_
_entity_poly.entity_id
_entity_poly.type
_entity_poly.pdbx_seq_one_letter_code
_entity_poly.pdbx_strand_id
1 'polypeptide(L)'
;MSDLPDVLREYRVKIIPAGDSGPQPSYPDNLGLRTKFGGLPDAIQGDHESDRNCRECSGRMHFIGQIDSFEFNSDKNPNRKDYGDEQFMFGDVGIIYIWFCFNCLVPEASIECY
;
A
#
# COMPACT_ATOMS: atom_id res chain seq x y z
N MET A 1 -11.52 8.32 -17.45
CA MET A 1 -11.32 7.09 -16.67
C MET A 1 -11.24 5.98 -17.69
N SER A 2 -10.07 5.38 -17.88
CA SER A 2 -9.97 4.14 -18.66
C SER A 2 -10.96 3.14 -18.08
N ASP A 3 -11.67 2.42 -18.93
CA ASP A 3 -12.55 1.32 -18.52
C ASP A 3 -11.65 0.25 -17.89
N LEU A 4 -11.51 0.28 -16.56
CA LEU A 4 -10.84 -0.78 -15.84
C LEU A 4 -11.56 -2.10 -16.17
N PRO A 5 -10.83 -3.18 -16.44
CA PRO A 5 -11.46 -4.46 -16.72
C PRO A 5 -12.25 -4.96 -15.50
N ASP A 6 -13.26 -5.80 -15.75
CA ASP A 6 -14.04 -6.46 -14.68
C ASP A 6 -13.16 -7.28 -13.72
N VAL A 7 -11.98 -7.72 -14.20
CA VAL A 7 -10.99 -8.48 -13.43
C VAL A 7 -9.63 -7.82 -13.58
N LEU A 8 -9.06 -7.39 -12.45
CA LEU A 8 -7.71 -6.84 -12.39
C LEU A 8 -6.66 -7.94 -12.55
N ARG A 9 -5.48 -7.55 -13.04
CA ARG A 9 -4.29 -8.39 -13.19
C ARG A 9 -3.89 -9.01 -11.84
N GLU A 10 -3.71 -10.33 -11.81
CA GLU A 10 -3.31 -11.04 -10.59
C GLU A 10 -1.80 -10.91 -10.36
N TYR A 11 -1.40 -10.54 -9.14
CA TYR A 11 -0.04 -10.63 -8.64
C TYR A 11 0.02 -11.58 -7.46
N ARG A 12 1.02 -12.49 -7.46
CA ARG A 12 1.25 -13.42 -6.34
C ARG A 12 2.40 -12.93 -5.48
N VAL A 13 2.22 -13.00 -4.17
CA VAL A 13 3.22 -12.55 -3.19
C VAL A 13 3.86 -13.73 -2.48
N LYS A 14 5.16 -13.64 -2.23
CA LYS A 14 5.89 -14.52 -1.31
C LYS A 14 6.15 -13.74 -0.02
N ILE A 15 5.63 -14.21 1.10
CA ILE A 15 5.83 -13.58 2.41
C ILE A 15 7.17 -14.04 2.98
N ILE A 16 8.04 -13.08 3.28
CA ILE A 16 9.34 -13.29 3.94
C ILE A 16 9.50 -12.27 5.07
N PRO A 17 10.33 -12.55 6.10
CA PRO A 17 10.71 -11.55 7.10
C PRO A 17 11.34 -10.31 6.46
N ALA A 18 11.02 -9.12 6.96
CA ALA A 18 11.57 -7.85 6.43
C ALA A 18 13.11 -7.76 6.54
N GLY A 19 13.71 -8.45 7.51
CA GLY A 19 15.17 -8.55 7.62
C GLY A 19 15.81 -9.26 6.42
N ASP A 20 15.07 -10.11 5.73
CA ASP A 20 15.55 -10.92 4.59
C ASP A 20 15.29 -10.23 3.24
N SER A 21 14.49 -9.16 3.20
CA SER A 21 14.15 -8.44 1.96
C SER A 21 15.19 -7.41 1.53
N GLY A 22 16.18 -7.13 2.37
CA GLY A 22 17.12 -6.04 2.17
C GLY A 22 16.51 -4.65 2.48
N PRO A 23 17.31 -3.58 2.38
CA PRO A 23 16.86 -2.24 2.67
C PRO A 23 15.87 -1.74 1.62
N GLN A 24 14.82 -1.05 2.08
CA GLN A 24 13.92 -0.31 1.20
C GLN A 24 14.67 0.88 0.59
N PRO A 25 14.54 1.14 -0.72
CA PRO A 25 15.14 2.33 -1.35
C PRO A 25 14.65 3.64 -0.69
N SER A 26 15.39 4.73 -0.88
CA SER A 26 14.92 6.07 -0.49
C SER A 26 14.04 6.68 -1.58
N TYR A 27 13.25 7.69 -1.23
CA TYR A 27 12.53 8.51 -2.22
C TYR A 27 13.50 9.20 -3.19
N PRO A 28 13.18 9.30 -4.50
CA PRO A 28 11.99 8.79 -5.19
C PRO A 28 12.13 7.35 -5.72
N ASP A 29 13.26 6.68 -5.46
CA ASP A 29 13.53 5.33 -5.98
C ASP A 29 12.66 4.24 -5.36
N ASN A 30 11.98 4.54 -4.25
CA ASN A 30 11.08 3.62 -3.58
C ASN A 30 9.67 3.58 -4.16
N LEU A 31 9.31 4.50 -5.07
CA LEU A 31 7.98 4.57 -5.66
C LEU A 31 7.62 3.26 -6.38
N GLY A 32 6.47 2.67 -6.01
CA GLY A 32 6.00 1.37 -6.51
C GLY A 32 6.66 0.16 -5.84
N LEU A 33 7.53 0.35 -4.85
CA LEU A 33 8.30 -0.70 -4.18
C LEU A 33 8.01 -0.79 -2.66
N ARG A 34 6.95 -0.13 -2.19
CA ARG A 34 6.66 0.03 -0.75
C ARG A 34 5.59 -0.94 -0.22
N THR A 35 5.08 -1.85 -1.04
CA THR A 35 4.09 -2.85 -0.58
C THR A 35 4.68 -3.72 0.52
N LYS A 36 4.05 -3.75 1.70
CA LYS A 36 4.51 -4.52 2.87
C LYS A 36 3.35 -4.90 3.80
N PHE A 37 3.60 -5.88 4.65
CA PHE A 37 2.66 -6.35 5.68
C PHE A 37 3.25 -6.11 7.06
N GLY A 38 2.50 -5.42 7.93
CA GLY A 38 2.94 -4.98 9.25
C GLY A 38 4.02 -3.89 9.22
N GLY A 39 4.63 -3.63 10.39
CA GLY A 39 5.58 -2.54 10.59
C GLY A 39 4.87 -1.20 10.85
N LEU A 40 5.53 -0.10 10.48
CA LEU A 40 4.94 1.24 10.49
C LEU A 40 4.51 1.62 9.07
N PRO A 41 3.39 2.35 8.87
CA PRO A 41 3.00 2.84 7.57
C PRO A 41 4.04 3.81 7.00
N ASP A 42 4.31 3.74 5.69
CA ASP A 42 5.12 4.74 5.00
C ASP A 42 4.27 5.99 4.75
N ALA A 43 4.12 6.85 5.75
CA ALA A 43 3.35 8.08 5.68
C ALA A 43 3.88 9.02 4.57
N ILE A 44 3.04 9.36 3.58
CA ILE A 44 3.44 10.28 2.50
C ILE A 44 2.84 11.68 2.67
N GLN A 45 1.69 11.82 3.34
CA GLN A 45 1.06 13.12 3.59
C GLN A 45 1.09 13.60 5.06
N GLY A 46 1.63 12.82 6.00
CA GLY A 46 1.76 13.22 7.41
C GLY A 46 1.20 12.20 8.41
N ASP A 47 1.02 12.62 9.66
CA ASP A 47 0.87 11.79 10.88
C ASP A 47 -0.22 10.70 10.80
N HIS A 48 0.20 9.42 10.84
CA HIS A 48 -0.67 8.23 10.94
C HIS A 48 -0.51 7.48 12.26
N GLU A 49 0.35 7.95 13.17
CA GLU A 49 0.64 7.20 14.39
C GLU A 49 -0.38 7.45 15.51
N SER A 50 -1.10 8.57 15.48
CA SER A 50 -1.96 8.99 16.58
C SER A 50 -3.45 8.67 16.32
N ASP A 51 -3.96 7.64 16.98
CA ASP A 51 -5.40 7.38 17.22
C ASP A 51 -6.32 7.05 16.03
N ARG A 52 -6.01 5.98 15.28
CA ARG A 52 -7.09 5.28 14.55
C ARG A 52 -7.89 4.38 15.49
N ASN A 53 -9.12 4.80 15.77
CA ASN A 53 -10.11 4.02 16.51
C ASN A 53 -11.12 3.38 15.56
N CYS A 54 -11.47 2.13 15.83
CA CYS A 54 -12.49 1.40 15.10
C CYS A 54 -13.85 2.06 15.27
N ARG A 55 -14.57 2.28 14.17
CA ARG A 55 -15.90 2.90 14.19
C ARG A 55 -16.97 2.05 14.86
N GLU A 56 -16.77 0.73 14.91
CA GLU A 56 -17.75 -0.22 15.46
C GLU A 56 -17.63 -0.39 16.98
N CYS A 57 -16.41 -0.43 17.52
CA CYS A 57 -16.19 -0.73 18.95
C CYS A 57 -15.30 0.29 19.68
N SER A 58 -14.86 1.35 18.99
CA SER A 58 -13.92 2.35 19.49
C SER A 58 -12.56 1.78 19.93
N GLY A 59 -12.27 0.51 19.64
CA GLY A 59 -11.00 -0.13 19.93
C GLY A 59 -9.89 0.34 18.99
N ARG A 60 -8.64 0.22 19.42
CA ARG A 60 -7.47 0.58 18.59
C ARG A 60 -7.44 -0.22 17.29
N MET A 61 -7.17 0.48 16.19
CA MET A 61 -6.87 -0.12 14.90
C MET A 61 -5.38 -0.42 14.79
N HIS A 62 -5.04 -1.56 14.21
CA HIS A 62 -3.66 -1.97 13.98
C HIS A 62 -3.35 -1.91 12.49
N PHE A 63 -2.24 -1.28 12.12
CA PHE A 63 -1.73 -1.33 10.76
C PHE A 63 -1.32 -2.76 10.43
N ILE A 64 -1.89 -3.34 9.37
CA ILE A 64 -1.59 -4.72 8.95
C ILE A 64 -0.88 -4.77 7.60
N GLY A 65 -0.87 -3.68 6.84
CA GLY A 65 -0.08 -3.58 5.62
C GLY A 65 -0.44 -2.40 4.76
N GLN A 66 0.31 -2.22 3.68
CA GLN A 66 0.06 -1.22 2.66
C GLN A 66 0.29 -1.81 1.27
N ILE A 67 -0.46 -1.31 0.30
CA ILE A 67 -0.34 -1.63 -1.11
C ILE A 67 0.07 -0.34 -1.82
N ASP A 68 1.28 -0.34 -2.37
CA ASP A 68 1.81 0.77 -3.15
C ASP A 68 1.26 0.75 -4.58
N SER A 69 1.46 1.84 -5.32
CA SER A 69 1.26 1.89 -6.77
C SER A 69 2.31 1.03 -7.50
N PHE A 70 2.25 -0.29 -7.31
CA PHE A 70 3.33 -1.21 -7.66
C PHE A 70 3.49 -1.42 -9.16
N GLU A 71 2.67 -0.81 -10.01
CA GLU A 71 2.87 -0.75 -11.47
C GLU A 71 3.51 0.56 -11.94
N PHE A 72 3.94 1.43 -11.02
CA PHE A 72 4.58 2.71 -11.32
C PHE A 72 5.71 2.57 -12.36
N ASN A 73 5.68 3.43 -13.38
CA ASN A 73 6.57 3.37 -14.52
C ASN A 73 7.99 3.88 -14.19
N SER A 74 8.79 3.00 -13.59
CA SER A 74 10.18 3.24 -13.22
C SER A 74 11.07 2.07 -13.62
N ASP A 75 12.27 2.35 -14.11
CA ASP A 75 13.24 1.32 -14.52
C ASP A 75 13.62 0.34 -13.40
N LYS A 76 13.49 0.79 -12.14
CA LYS A 76 13.78 -0.01 -10.94
C LYS A 76 12.61 -0.89 -10.50
N ASN A 77 11.40 -0.64 -11.03
CA ASN A 77 10.22 -1.40 -10.69
C ASN A 77 10.09 -2.63 -11.62
N PRO A 78 10.19 -3.87 -11.11
CA PRO A 78 10.05 -5.07 -11.92
C PRO A 78 8.64 -5.25 -12.49
N ASN A 79 7.65 -4.56 -11.89
CA ASN A 79 6.25 -4.63 -12.28
C ASN A 79 5.80 -3.41 -13.10
N ARG A 80 6.73 -2.54 -13.53
CA ARG A 80 6.40 -1.32 -14.27
C ARG A 80 5.47 -1.57 -15.46
N LYS A 81 4.59 -0.62 -15.71
CA LYS A 81 3.67 -0.59 -16.85
C LYS A 81 3.79 0.73 -17.59
N ASP A 82 3.44 0.70 -18.87
CA ASP A 82 3.33 1.92 -19.66
C ASP A 82 2.10 2.72 -19.22
N TYR A 83 2.18 4.04 -19.36
CA TYR A 83 1.09 4.94 -19.04
C TYR A 83 -0.18 4.56 -19.80
N GLY A 84 -1.26 4.29 -19.06
CA GLY A 84 -2.55 3.83 -19.56
C GLY A 84 -2.78 2.31 -19.48
N ASP A 85 -1.77 1.49 -19.17
CA ASP A 85 -1.89 0.04 -18.88
C ASP A 85 -1.77 -0.28 -17.38
N GLU A 86 -1.61 0.74 -16.53
CA GLU A 86 -1.56 0.56 -15.08
C GLU A 86 -2.97 0.33 -14.51
N GLN A 87 -3.13 -0.76 -13.79
CA GLN A 87 -4.32 -1.12 -13.02
C GLN A 87 -4.08 -0.92 -11.52
N PHE A 88 -2.83 -0.95 -11.09
CA PHE A 88 -2.38 -0.72 -9.71
C PHE A 88 -1.49 0.53 -9.63
N MET A 89 -2.02 1.63 -10.19
CA MET A 89 -1.55 2.99 -9.99
C MET A 89 -2.65 3.78 -9.30
N PHE A 90 -2.35 4.37 -8.16
CA PHE A 90 -3.33 5.04 -7.30
C PHE A 90 -3.08 6.55 -7.31
N GLY A 91 -3.81 7.30 -8.14
CA GLY A 91 -3.59 8.74 -8.28
C GLY A 91 -2.16 9.07 -8.71
N ASP A 92 -1.55 10.07 -8.08
CA ASP A 92 -0.12 10.39 -8.25
C ASP A 92 0.74 9.51 -7.34
N VAL A 93 0.95 8.25 -7.76
CA VAL A 93 1.83 7.27 -7.10
C VAL A 93 1.53 7.06 -5.60
N GLY A 94 0.24 6.94 -5.30
CA GLY A 94 -0.29 6.78 -3.96
C GLY A 94 -0.13 5.39 -3.35
N ILE A 95 -0.48 5.32 -2.06
CA ILE A 95 -0.45 4.12 -1.23
C ILE A 95 -1.83 3.91 -0.61
N ILE A 96 -2.32 2.68 -0.69
CA ILE A 96 -3.45 2.21 0.10
C ILE A 96 -2.91 1.59 1.38
N TYR A 97 -3.31 2.10 2.52
CA TYR A 97 -2.98 1.57 3.84
C TYR A 97 -4.16 0.75 4.37
N ILE A 98 -3.86 -0.33 5.07
CA ILE A 98 -4.84 -1.30 5.55
C ILE A 98 -4.65 -1.47 7.05
N TRP A 99 -5.75 -1.31 7.78
CA TRP A 99 -5.83 -1.50 9.22
C TRP A 99 -6.86 -2.55 9.58
N PHE A 100 -6.70 -3.13 10.76
CA PHE A 100 -7.59 -4.15 11.29
C PHE A 100 -7.85 -3.94 12.78
N CYS A 101 -9.12 -4.02 13.18
CA CYS A 101 -9.52 -4.06 14.57
C CYS A 101 -9.58 -5.52 15.05
N PHE A 102 -8.65 -5.94 15.89
CA PHE A 102 -8.67 -7.31 16.44
C PHE A 102 -9.79 -7.55 17.47
N ASN A 103 -10.42 -6.50 18.01
CA ASN A 103 -11.50 -6.65 18.98
C ASN A 103 -12.83 -7.06 18.34
N CYS A 104 -13.15 -6.53 17.16
CA CYS A 104 -14.42 -6.77 16.46
C CYS A 104 -14.25 -7.35 15.05
N LEU A 105 -13.01 -7.63 14.63
CA LEU A 105 -12.64 -8.26 13.36
C LEU A 105 -13.03 -7.44 12.12
N VAL A 106 -12.94 -6.12 12.21
CA VAL A 106 -13.30 -5.19 11.13
C VAL A 106 -12.05 -4.59 10.48
N PRO A 107 -11.93 -4.67 9.13
CA PRO A 107 -10.89 -3.97 8.39
C PRO A 107 -11.29 -2.52 8.08
N GLU A 108 -10.29 -1.67 7.90
CA GLU A 108 -10.43 -0.32 7.33
C GLU A 108 -9.28 -0.09 6.34
N ALA A 109 -9.54 0.68 5.29
CA ALA A 109 -8.50 1.12 4.37
C ALA A 109 -8.63 2.62 4.09
N SER A 110 -7.51 3.27 3.81
CA SER A 110 -7.45 4.65 3.32
C SER A 110 -6.34 4.79 2.31
N ILE A 111 -6.45 5.81 1.48
CA ILE A 111 -5.52 6.09 0.39
C ILE A 111 -4.87 7.46 0.61
N GLU A 112 -3.58 7.55 0.35
CA GLU A 112 -2.87 8.82 0.17
C GLU A 112 -2.21 8.85 -1.20
N CYS A 113 -2.10 10.03 -1.80
CA CYS A 113 -1.41 10.26 -3.07
C CYS A 113 -0.42 11.42 -2.90
N TYR A 114 0.56 11.56 -3.80
CA TYR A 114 1.41 12.76 -3.81
C TYR A 114 0.65 14.01 -4.30
#